data_AF-A0A3C1DYA8-F1
#
_entry.id   AF-A0A3C1DYA8-F1
#
_cell.length_a   1.000
_cell.length_b   1.000
_cell.length_c   1.000
_cell.angle_alpha   90.00
_cell.angle_beta   90.00
_cell.angle_gamma   90.00
#
_symmetry.space_group_name_H-M   'P 1'
#
loop_
_entity.id
_entity.type
_entity.pdbx_description
1 polymer ?
#
loop_
_entity_poly.entity_id
_entity_poly.type
_entity_poly.pdbx_seq_one_letter_code
_entity_poly.pdbx_strand_id
1 'polypeptide(L)' 'MSVFLIIGGTGKVGSRLNQILRAAGNDTRVASRTGGDIRFDWRDPETYAPALR' A
#
# COMPACT_ATOMS: atom_id res chain seq x y z
N MET A 1 1.29 -13.73 10.70
CA MET A 1 1.66 -13.18 9.38
C MET A 1 0.41 -12.54 8.81
N SER A 2 0.43 -11.22 8.64
CA SER A 2 -0.73 -10.45 8.17
C SER A 2 -0.36 -9.69 6.90
N VAL A 3 -1.34 -9.44 6.04
CA VAL A 3 -1.19 -8.63 4.84
C VAL A 3 -1.63 -7.20 5.14
N PHE A 4 -0.73 -6.22 4.93
CA PHE A 4 -1.03 -4.81 5.13
C PHE A 4 -1.11 -4.06 3.80
N LEU A 5 -2.20 -3.34 3.58
CA LEU A 5 -2.30 -2.35 2.50
C LEU A 5 -1.79 -0.99 3.01
N ILE A 6 -0.82 -0.40 2.31
CA ILE A 6 -0.24 0.90 2.65
C ILE A 6 -0.64 1.91 1.60
N ILE A 7 -1.60 2.78 1.94
CA ILE A 7 -1.97 3.92 1.10
C ILE A 7 -0.89 4.99 1.20
N GLY A 8 -0.43 5.51 0.06
CA GLY A 8 0.68 6.47 0.04
C GLY A 8 2.02 5.83 0.35
N GLY A 9 2.17 4.52 0.11
CA GLY A 9 3.40 3.77 0.38
C GLY A 9 4.64 4.25 -0.38
N THR A 10 4.47 5.06 -1.43
CA THR A 10 5.58 5.71 -2.15
C THR A 10 6.05 7.02 -1.50
N GLY A 11 5.33 7.55 -0.51
CA GLY A 11 5.70 8.75 0.24
C GLY A 11 6.72 8.48 1.35
N LYS A 12 7.20 9.55 2.00
CA LYS A 12 8.25 9.48 3.05
C LYS A 12 7.91 8.53 4.20
N VAL A 13 6.67 8.60 4.70
CA VAL A 13 6.23 7.77 5.83
C VAL A 13 5.90 6.36 5.34
N GLY A 14 5.18 6.25 4.24
CA GLY A 14 4.74 4.97 3.68
C GLY A 14 5.90 4.06 3.29
N SER A 15 6.97 4.60 2.72
CA SER A 15 8.14 3.81 2.31
C SER A 15 8.91 3.26 3.51
N ARG A 16 9.08 4.06 4.57
CA ARG A 16 9.69 3.63 5.84
C ARG A 16 8.83 2.59 6.54
N LEU A 17 7.51 2.79 6.57
CA LEU A 17 6.58 1.82 7.16
C LEU A 17 6.61 0.48 6.42
N ASN A 18 6.65 0.50 5.09
CA ASN A 18 6.78 -0.69 4.25
C ASN A 18 8.02 -1.51 4.61
N GLN A 19 9.18 -0.85 4.75
CA GLN A 19 10.43 -1.50 5.16
C GLN A 19 10.33 -2.13 6.56
N ILE A 20 9.75 -1.40 7.53
CA ILE A 20 9.59 -1.90 8.90
C ILE A 20 8.68 -3.14 8.95
N LEU A 21 7.53 -3.09 8.26
CA LEU A 21 6.57 -4.21 8.25
C LEU A 21 7.17 -5.46 7.59
N ARG A 22 7.88 -5.29 6.47
CA ARG A 22 8.58 -6.40 5.79
C ARG A 22 9.71 -6.98 6.65
N ALA A 23 10.50 -6.14 7.31
CA ALA A 23 11.54 -6.58 8.23
C ALA A 23 10.97 -7.35 9.45
N ALA A 24 9.74 -7.03 9.87
CA ALA A 24 9.01 -7.76 10.89
C ALA A 24 8.33 -9.07 10.38
N GLY A 25 8.58 -9.47 9.13
CA GLY A 25 8.05 -10.70 8.54
C GLY A 25 6.59 -10.62 8.11
N ASN A 26 6.06 -9.41 7.88
CA ASN A 26 4.71 -9.22 7.35
C ASN A 26 4.73 -8.95 5.85
N ASP A 27 3.64 -9.33 5.17
CA ASP A 27 3.43 -9.00 3.78
C ASP A 27 2.81 -7.61 3.66
N THR A 28 3.25 -6.85 2.66
CA THR A 28 2.77 -5.50 2.41
C THR A 28 2.47 -5.29 0.93
N ARG A 29 1.42 -4.52 0.66
CA ARG A 29 1.05 -4.02 -0.66
C ARG A 29 0.98 -2.50 -0.63
N VAL A 30 1.76 -1.85 -1.49
CA VAL A 30 1.79 -0.40 -1.62
C VAL A 30 0.69 0.05 -2.58
N ALA A 31 -0.28 0.79 -2.06
CA ALA A 31 -1.31 1.47 -2.82
C ALA A 31 -0.86 2.89 -3.18
N SER A 32 -0.87 3.23 -4.47
CA SER A 32 -0.55 4.56 -4.95
C SER A 32 -1.30 4.91 -6.24
N ARG A 33 -1.29 6.19 -6.62
CA ARG A 33 -1.81 6.63 -7.92
C ARG A 33 -0.91 6.15 -9.07
N THR A 34 0.40 6.10 -8.84
CA THR A 34 1.43 5.68 -9.79
C THR A 34 2.61 5.02 -9.04
N GLY A 35 3.21 3.98 -9.63
CA GLY A 35 4.44 3.37 -9.13
C GLY A 35 4.33 2.58 -7.82
N GLY A 36 3.15 2.04 -7.51
CA GLY A 36 2.90 1.11 -6.39
C GLY A 36 2.45 -0.25 -6.90
N ASP A 37 2.30 -1.21 -5.99
CA ASP A 37 1.86 -2.57 -6.32
C ASP A 37 0.41 -2.61 -6.81
N ILE A 38 -0.43 -1.69 -6.30
CA ILE A 38 -1.82 -1.55 -6.72
C ILE A 38 -2.22 -0.10 -6.88
N ARG A 39 -3.05 0.16 -7.90
CA ARG A 39 -3.63 1.47 -8.14
C ARG A 39 -4.65 1.80 -7.05
N PHE A 40 -4.50 2.98 -6.46
CA PHE A 40 -5.45 3.58 -5.53
C PHE A 40 -5.46 5.10 -5.71
N ASP A 41 -6.64 5.69 -5.95
CA ASP A 41 -6.85 7.14 -5.98
C ASP A 41 -8.12 7.50 -5.19
N TRP A 42 -7.99 8.36 -4.18
CA TRP A 42 -9.10 8.87 -3.38
C TRP A 42 -10.19 9.61 -4.18
N ARG A 43 -9.92 9.97 -5.43
CA ARG A 43 -10.89 10.61 -6.34
C ARG A 43 -11.56 9.60 -7.28
N ASP A 44 -11.19 8.34 -7.20
CA ASP A 44 -11.68 7.26 -8.06
C ASP A 44 -12.15 6.07 -7.18
N PRO A 45 -13.43 6.07 -6.78
CA PRO A 45 -13.99 5.04 -5.91
C PRO A 45 -13.89 3.61 -6.46
N GLU A 46 -13.79 3.45 -7.78
CA GLU A 46 -13.63 2.13 -8.41
C GLU A 46 -12.31 1.46 -8.01
N THR A 47 -11.33 2.23 -7.54
CA THR A 47 -10.02 1.72 -7.10
C THR A 47 -10.04 1.11 -5.69
N TYR A 48 -11.09 1.32 -4.88
CA TYR A 48 -11.07 0.97 -3.46
C TYR A 48 -11.21 -0.53 -3.21
N ALA A 49 -12.25 -1.13 -3.79
CA ALA A 49 -12.50 -2.56 -3.60
C ALA A 49 -11.35 -3.43 -4.16
N PRO A 50 -10.80 -3.16 -5.36
CA PRO A 50 -9.59 -3.85 -5.84
C PRO A 50 -8.39 -3.74 -4.89
N ALA A 51 -8.22 -2.62 -4.19
CA ALA A 51 -7.10 -2.40 -3.28
C ALA A 51 -7.15 -3.28 -2.01
N LEU A 52 -8.34 -3.70 -1.58
CA LEU A 52 -8.55 -4.46 -0.33
C LEU A 52 -8.61 -5.99 -0.50
N ARG A 53 -8.62 -6.48 -1.74
CA ARG A 53 -8.61 -7.92 -2.03
C ARG A 53 -7.24 -8.52 -1.81
#